data_AF-A0A257A7Y8-F1
#
_entry.id   AF-A0A257A7Y8-F1
#
_cell.length_a   1.000
_cell.length_b   1.000
_cell.length_c   1.000
_cell.angle_alpha   90.00
_cell.angle_beta   90.00
_cell.angle_gamma   90.00
#
_symmetry.space_group_name_H-M   'P 1'
#
loop_
_entity.id
_entity.type
_entity.pdbx_description
1 polymer ?
#
loop_
_entity_poly.entity_id
_entity_poly.type
_entity_poly.pdbx_seq_one_letter_code
_entity_poly.pdbx_strand_id
1 'polypeptide(L)'
;MLLENLGEDLRSQVLATRWLGFLLQYVDHENLKKLLDYYHRIGWISSEVKEKLINLAEGIKSGGSKNEWMLPHRVHLTSLLFIQRLSGESREGELAGLSTYIRDYIESPEEFLSV
;
A
#
# COMPACT_ATOMS: atom_id res chain seq x y z
N MET A 1 14.58 -3.27 -6.18
CA MET A 1 13.17 -3.01 -5.82
C MET A 1 13.10 -1.64 -5.15
N LEU A 2 11.95 -0.95 -5.17
CA LEU A 2 11.80 0.31 -4.41
C LEU A 2 11.76 0.05 -2.88
N LEU A 3 11.16 -1.07 -2.47
CA LEU A 3 11.15 -1.55 -1.09
C LEU A 3 11.73 -2.97 -1.05
N GLU A 4 12.94 -3.09 -0.53
CA GLU A 4 13.67 -4.37 -0.46
C GLU A 4 13.34 -5.18 0.81
N ASN A 5 13.16 -4.52 1.96
CA ASN A 5 12.75 -5.16 3.21
C ASN A 5 11.58 -4.42 3.86
N LEU A 6 10.91 -5.09 4.78
CA LEU A 6 9.96 -4.45 5.68
C LEU A 6 10.55 -4.43 7.09
N GLY A 7 10.73 -3.22 7.64
CA GLY A 7 11.25 -3.02 8.98
C GLY A 7 10.37 -3.67 10.06
N GLU A 8 11.01 -4.15 11.12
CA GLU A 8 10.34 -4.76 12.28
C GLU A 8 9.98 -3.73 13.36
N ASP A 9 10.36 -2.47 13.17
CA ASP A 9 10.03 -1.39 14.08
C ASP A 9 8.54 -1.01 14.01
N LEU A 10 8.04 -0.43 15.10
CA LEU A 10 6.63 -0.05 15.24
C LEU A 10 6.13 0.85 14.09
N ARG A 11 6.95 1.79 13.60
CA ARG A 11 6.55 2.69 12.52
C ARG A 11 6.33 1.92 11.22
N SER A 12 7.25 1.03 10.87
CA SER A 12 7.13 0.17 9.69
C SER A 12 5.90 -0.73 9.75
N GLN A 13 5.65 -1.35 10.90
CA GLN A 13 4.47 -2.20 11.12
C GLN A 13 3.15 -1.41 10.99
N VAL A 14 3.07 -0.23 11.60
CA VAL A 14 1.90 0.65 11.50
C VAL A 14 1.65 1.10 10.05
N LEU A 15 2.70 1.51 9.33
CA LEU A 15 2.58 1.95 7.93
C LEU A 15 2.16 0.81 7.01
N ALA A 16 2.74 -0.38 7.17
CA ALA A 16 2.36 -1.56 6.39
C ALA A 16 0.90 -1.94 6.62
N THR A 17 0.45 -1.91 7.88
CA THR A 17 -0.94 -2.24 8.25
C THR A 17 -1.92 -1.21 7.67
N ARG A 18 -1.60 0.08 7.72
CA ARG A 18 -2.40 1.14 7.08
C ARG A 18 -2.48 0.98 5.57
N TRP A 19 -1.36 0.64 4.93
CA TRP A 19 -1.33 0.39 3.49
C TRP A 19 -2.22 -0.81 3.11
N LEU A 20 -2.14 -1.92 3.86
CA LEU A 20 -2.99 -3.08 3.64
C LEU A 20 -4.47 -2.78 3.88
N GLY A 21 -4.80 -2.06 4.96
CA GLY A 21 -6.15 -1.62 5.24
C GLY A 21 -6.74 -0.76 4.11
N PHE A 22 -5.92 0.11 3.52
CA PHE A 22 -6.30 0.86 2.33
C PHE A 22 -6.55 -0.04 1.11
N LEU A 23 -5.64 -0.97 0.79
CA LEU A 23 -5.80 -1.88 -0.36
C LEU A 23 -7.03 -2.79 -0.21
N LEU A 24 -7.29 -3.30 0.98
CA LEU A 24 -8.37 -4.24 1.29
C LEU A 24 -9.78 -3.62 1.25
N GLN A 25 -9.88 -2.31 1.07
CA GLN A 25 -11.13 -1.63 0.70
C GLN A 25 -11.51 -1.86 -0.76
N TYR A 26 -10.54 -2.15 -1.62
CA TYR A 26 -10.73 -2.31 -3.05
C TYR A 26 -10.74 -3.77 -3.48
N VAL A 27 -9.86 -4.59 -2.89
CA VAL A 27 -9.68 -6.00 -3.22
C VAL A 27 -9.93 -6.91 -2.02
N ASP A 28 -10.34 -8.15 -2.29
CA ASP A 28 -10.32 -9.22 -1.30
C ASP A 28 -8.91 -9.83 -1.12
N HIS A 29 -8.75 -10.79 -0.22
CA HIS A 29 -7.45 -11.43 0.05
C HIS A 29 -6.87 -12.16 -1.17
N GLU A 30 -7.71 -12.73 -2.02
CA GLU A 30 -7.23 -13.44 -3.20
C GLU A 30 -6.67 -12.45 -4.23
N ASN A 31 -7.39 -11.36 -4.49
CA ASN A 31 -6.96 -10.34 -5.43
C ASN A 31 -5.85 -9.45 -4.85
N LEU A 32 -5.74 -9.32 -3.53
CA LEU A 32 -4.57 -8.70 -2.89
C LEU A 32 -3.28 -9.44 -3.26
N LYS A 33 -3.28 -10.77 -3.25
CA LYS A 33 -2.11 -11.56 -3.66
C LYS A 33 -1.71 -11.25 -5.10
N LYS A 34 -2.68 -11.21 -6.03
CA LYS A 34 -2.46 -10.86 -7.44
C LYS A 34 -1.92 -9.43 -7.60
N LEU A 35 -2.44 -8.48 -6.82
CA LEU A 35 -1.98 -7.10 -6.82
C LEU A 35 -0.53 -6.97 -6.31
N LEU A 36 -0.20 -7.65 -5.21
CA LEU A 36 1.16 -7.63 -4.68
C LEU A 36 2.14 -8.37 -5.60
N ASP A 37 1.70 -9.43 -6.29
CA ASP A 37 2.48 -10.06 -7.37
C ASP A 37 2.75 -9.09 -8.53
N TYR A 38 1.76 -8.26 -8.89
CA TYR A 38 1.95 -7.19 -9.88
C TYR A 38 3.00 -6.18 -9.41
N TYR A 39 2.92 -5.70 -8.16
CA TYR A 39 3.91 -4.77 -7.59
C TYR A 39 5.31 -5.38 -7.52
N HIS A 40 5.42 -6.66 -7.20
CA HIS A 40 6.69 -7.38 -7.25
C HIS A 40 7.25 -7.44 -8.68
N ARG A 41 6.41 -7.83 -9.66
CA ARG A 41 6.83 -7.97 -11.06
C ARG A 41 7.33 -6.67 -11.67
N ILE A 42 6.76 -5.51 -11.30
CA ILE A 42 7.21 -4.19 -11.78
C ILE A 42 8.34 -3.59 -10.93
N GLY A 43 8.87 -4.33 -9.96
CA GLY A 43 10.04 -3.92 -9.17
C GLY A 43 9.75 -2.97 -8.02
N TRP A 44 8.50 -2.83 -7.59
CA TRP A 44 8.15 -1.93 -6.48
C TRP A 44 8.45 -2.54 -5.11
N ILE A 45 8.15 -3.83 -4.92
CA ILE A 45 8.39 -4.54 -3.65
C ILE A 45 9.16 -5.84 -3.90
N SER A 46 10.03 -6.23 -2.99
CA SER A 46 10.71 -7.52 -3.06
C SER A 46 9.76 -8.70 -2.79
N SER A 47 10.18 -9.92 -3.15
CA SER A 47 9.48 -11.15 -2.76
C SER A 47 9.31 -11.25 -1.25
N GLU A 48 10.33 -10.86 -0.48
CA GLU A 48 10.28 -10.90 0.99
C GLU A 48 9.18 -9.98 1.53
N VAL A 49 9.14 -8.75 1.04
CA VAL A 49 8.12 -7.76 1.42
C VAL A 49 6.72 -8.26 1.05
N LYS A 50 6.58 -8.84 -0.15
CA LYS A 50 5.31 -9.43 -0.60
C LYS A 50 4.79 -10.48 0.38
N GLU A 51 5.62 -11.46 0.74
CA GLU A 51 5.22 -12.52 1.68
C GLU A 51 4.87 -11.95 3.07
N LYS A 52 5.66 -10.99 3.57
CA LYS A 52 5.35 -10.30 4.84
C LYS A 52 3.99 -9.59 4.80
N LEU A 53 3.68 -8.90 3.70
CA LEU A 53 2.40 -8.21 3.52
C LEU A 53 1.22 -9.19 3.41
N ILE A 54 1.39 -10.33 2.73
CA ILE A 54 0.37 -11.38 2.67
C ILE A 54 0.07 -11.91 4.07
N ASN A 55 1.11 -12.23 4.85
CA ASN A 55 0.95 -12.72 6.22
C ASN A 55 0.27 -11.69 7.13
N LEU A 56 0.67 -10.42 7.04
CA LEU A 56 0.02 -9.33 7.78
C LEU A 56 -1.46 -9.17 7.41
N ALA A 57 -1.80 -9.37 6.14
CA ALA A 57 -3.17 -9.22 5.66
C ALA A 57 -4.11 -10.30 6.19
N GLU A 58 -3.64 -11.48 6.59
CA GLU A 58 -4.51 -12.58 7.07
C GLU A 58 -5.37 -12.17 8.27
N GLY A 59 -4.89 -11.23 9.09
CA GLY A 59 -5.61 -10.71 10.25
C GLY A 59 -6.56 -9.54 9.97
N ILE A 60 -6.69 -9.08 8.72
CA ILE A 60 -7.42 -7.84 8.37
C ILE A 60 -8.66 -8.18 7.54
N LYS A 61 -9.84 -7.68 7.91
CA LYS A 61 -11.04 -7.89 7.08
C LYS A 61 -10.93 -7.12 5.76
N SER A 62 -11.31 -7.76 4.66
CA SER A 62 -11.52 -7.09 3.37
C SER A 62 -12.96 -6.59 3.22
N GLY A 63 -13.11 -5.35 2.75
CA GLY A 63 -14.37 -4.79 2.25
C GLY A 63 -14.46 -4.74 0.72
N GLY A 64 -13.37 -5.04 0.03
CA GLY A 64 -13.23 -4.95 -1.42
C GLY A 64 -13.97 -6.01 -2.22
N SER A 65 -14.04 -5.79 -3.54
CA SER A 65 -14.71 -6.69 -4.48
C SER A 65 -13.90 -7.97 -4.69
N LYS A 66 -14.61 -9.09 -4.90
CA LYS A 66 -14.01 -10.38 -5.26
C LYS A 66 -13.58 -10.48 -6.72
N ASN A 67 -14.01 -9.55 -7.58
CA ASN A 67 -13.99 -9.77 -9.02
C ASN A 67 -12.83 -9.08 -9.76
N GLU A 68 -12.06 -8.17 -9.15
CA GLU A 68 -11.06 -7.41 -9.88
C GLU A 68 -9.87 -6.94 -9.02
N TRP A 69 -8.65 -7.20 -9.52
CA TRP A 69 -7.39 -6.69 -8.94
C TRP A 69 -6.84 -5.47 -9.67
N MET A 70 -7.44 -5.12 -10.82
CA MET A 70 -7.08 -3.93 -11.60
C MET A 70 -7.69 -2.71 -10.93
N LEU A 71 -6.85 -1.85 -10.38
CA LEU A 71 -7.30 -0.72 -9.58
C LEU A 71 -7.15 0.59 -10.35
N PRO A 72 -7.93 1.63 -10.01
CA PRO A 72 -7.73 2.95 -10.56
C PRO A 72 -6.32 3.46 -10.28
N HIS A 73 -5.73 4.22 -11.22
CA HIS A 73 -4.35 4.71 -11.13
C HIS A 73 -4.04 5.41 -9.78
N ARG A 74 -5.01 6.12 -9.18
CA ARG A 74 -4.86 6.78 -7.88
C ARG A 74 -4.49 5.80 -6.75
N VAL A 75 -5.00 4.56 -6.80
CA VAL A 75 -4.71 3.55 -5.78
C VAL A 75 -3.26 3.05 -5.87
N HIS A 76 -2.77 2.93 -7.10
CA HIS A 76 -1.36 2.61 -7.35
C HIS A 76 -0.44 3.76 -6.94
N LEU A 77 -0.83 5.02 -7.20
CA LEU A 77 -0.10 6.20 -6.73
C LEU A 77 -0.03 6.24 -5.20
N THR A 78 -1.15 6.03 -4.50
CA THR A 78 -1.15 5.94 -3.02
C THR A 78 -0.24 4.82 -2.52
N SER A 79 -0.25 3.67 -3.20
CA SER A 79 0.64 2.55 -2.86
C SER A 79 2.12 2.90 -2.97
N LEU A 80 2.54 3.60 -4.03
CA LEU A 80 3.92 4.06 -4.19
C LEU A 80 4.39 4.93 -3.02
N LEU A 81 3.50 5.73 -2.44
CA LEU A 81 3.85 6.61 -1.32
C LEU A 81 4.03 5.86 -0.02
N PHE A 82 3.23 4.82 0.22
CA PHE A 82 3.48 3.90 1.31
C PHE A 82 4.82 3.19 1.14
N ILE A 83 5.09 2.69 -0.07
CA ILE A 83 6.35 2.01 -0.42
C ILE A 83 7.55 2.92 -0.17
N GLN A 84 7.52 4.18 -0.62
CA GLN A 84 8.58 5.15 -0.36
C GLN A 84 8.75 5.47 1.13
N ARG A 85 7.66 5.63 1.87
CA ARG A 85 7.76 5.90 3.33
C ARG A 85 8.30 4.71 4.11
N LEU A 86 8.00 3.50 3.65
CA LEU A 86 8.51 2.25 4.20
C LEU A 86 9.99 2.03 3.83
N SER A 87 10.44 2.48 2.66
CA SER A 87 11.86 2.36 2.26
C SER A 87 12.76 3.34 3.00
N GLY A 88 12.20 4.35 3.67
CA GLY A 88 12.94 5.38 4.39
C GLY A 88 13.53 6.46 3.48
N GLU A 89 13.35 6.34 2.16
CA GLU A 89 13.74 7.35 1.18
C GLU A 89 12.61 8.36 0.98
N SER A 90 12.48 9.33 1.88
CA SER A 90 11.62 10.48 1.61
C SER A 90 12.29 11.41 0.60
N ARG A 91 11.93 11.23 -0.67
CA ARG A 91 12.05 12.27 -1.70
C ARG A 91 10.69 12.91 -1.96
N GLU A 92 9.93 13.16 -0.89
CA GLU A 92 8.58 13.77 -0.95
C GLU A 92 8.58 15.09 -1.75
N GLY A 93 9.71 15.82 -1.74
CA GLY A 93 9.91 17.05 -2.51
C GLY A 93 10.13 16.85 -4.02
N GLU A 94 10.62 15.69 -4.48
CA GLU A 94 10.78 15.40 -5.92
C GLU A 94 9.45 14.96 -6.57
N LEU A 95 8.45 14.61 -5.75
CA LEU A 95 7.08 14.33 -6.17
C LEU A 95 6.19 15.57 -6.21
N ALA A 96 6.77 16.78 -6.18
CA ALA A 96 6.06 18.06 -6.17
C ALA A 96 4.95 18.09 -7.23
N GLY A 97 3.70 18.14 -6.76
CA GLY A 97 2.48 17.90 -7.56
C GLY A 97 1.55 16.87 -6.91
N LEU A 98 2.12 15.86 -6.24
CA LEU A 98 1.37 14.90 -5.41
C LEU A 98 1.16 15.40 -3.98
N SER A 99 1.99 16.30 -3.45
CA SER A 99 1.93 16.77 -2.05
C SER A 99 0.53 17.23 -1.58
N THR A 100 -0.25 17.84 -2.46
CA THR A 100 -1.64 18.25 -2.16
C THR A 100 -2.59 17.04 -2.07
N TYR A 101 -2.42 16.05 -2.95
CA TYR A 101 -3.21 14.80 -2.92
C TYR A 101 -2.83 13.89 -1.74
N ILE A 102 -1.56 13.97 -1.33
CA ILE A 102 -0.95 13.14 -0.28
C ILE A 102 -1.34 13.59 1.11
N ARG A 103 -1.36 14.91 1.34
CA ARG A 103 -1.66 15.48 2.66
C ARG A 103 -3.05 15.05 3.13
N ASP A 104 -4.04 15.22 2.27
CA ASP A 104 -5.43 14.94 2.60
C ASP A 104 -5.67 13.43 2.86
N TYR A 105 -4.98 12.55 2.12
CA TYR A 105 -5.15 11.09 2.25
C TYR A 105 -4.42 10.47 3.45
N ILE A 106 -3.34 11.10 3.91
CA ILE A 106 -2.49 10.57 5.00
C ILE A 106 -2.87 11.18 6.35
N GLU A 107 -3.30 12.44 6.37
CA GLU A 107 -3.73 13.12 7.59
C GLU A 107 -5.15 12.70 8.00
N SER A 108 -6.04 12.44 7.02
CA SER A 108 -7.45 12.07 7.25
C SER A 108 -7.91 10.89 6.38
N PRO A 109 -7.31 9.69 6.49
CA PRO A 109 -7.73 8.54 5.69
C PRO A 109 -9.22 8.24 5.87
N GLU A 110 -9.73 8.34 7.10
CA GLU A 110 -11.12 8.06 7.53
C GLU A 110 -12.19 8.82 6.73
N GLU A 111 -11.94 10.07 6.36
CA GLU A 111 -12.89 10.95 5.63
C GLU A 111 -13.10 10.50 4.18
N PHE A 112 -12.15 9.73 3.62
CA PHE A 112 -12.28 9.10 2.31
C PHE A 112 -12.79 7.65 2.39
N LEU A 113 -12.91 7.07 3.60
CA LEU A 113 -13.41 5.70 3.81
C LEU A 113 -14.92 5.65 4.07
N SER A 114 -15.58 6.80 4.10
CA SER A 114 -16.99 6.94 4.53
C SER A 114 -18.01 7.00 3.38
N VAL A 115 -17.62 6.63 2.15
CA VAL A 115 -18.54 6.53 1.00
C VAL A 115 -18.84 5.08 0.67
#